data_AF-A0A918GR58-F1
#
_entry.id   AF-A0A918GR58-F1
#
_cell.length_a   1.000
_cell.length_b   1.000
_cell.length_c   1.000
_cell.angle_alpha   90.00
_cell.angle_beta   90.00
_cell.angle_gamma   90.00
#
_symmetry.space_group_name_H-M   'P 1'
#
loop_
_entity.id
_entity.type
_entity.pdbx_description
1 polymer ?
#
loop_
_entity_poly.entity_id
_entity_poly.type
_entity_poly.pdbx_seq_one_letter_code
_entity_poly.pdbx_strand_id
1 'polypeptide(L)'
;MGAGRPEQPLDPGGVNRHTAIAYDCHGGDNQFWQLESLGTNIYRVRNLGSGECLHQKYDGSTPTTTVQVLACTDANWINQRWRVTEWNDGSYTFKNVRSEWFLDQSLIPQVGADVIDAVDPTILRVFDDPS
;
A
#
# COMPACT_ATOMS: atom_id res chain seq x y z
N MET A 1 14.19 -28.04 19.55
CA MET A 1 14.75 -26.68 19.50
C MET A 1 14.35 -26.06 18.16
N GLY A 2 13.22 -25.36 18.11
CA GLY A 2 12.77 -24.66 16.91
C GLY A 2 13.39 -23.28 16.89
N ALA A 3 14.08 -22.92 15.82
CA ALA A 3 14.66 -21.59 15.65
C ALA A 3 13.53 -20.55 15.66
N GLY A 4 13.56 -19.65 16.65
CA GLY A 4 12.65 -18.51 16.73
C GLY A 4 12.80 -17.65 15.48
N ARG A 5 11.68 -17.46 14.77
CA ARG A 5 11.56 -16.47 13.69
C ARG A 5 11.93 -15.10 14.27
N PRO A 6 12.83 -14.31 13.66
CA PRO A 6 13.22 -13.03 14.23
C PRO A 6 11.99 -12.14 14.31
N GLU A 7 11.61 -11.75 15.54
CA GLU A 7 10.59 -10.74 15.76
C GLU A 7 11.08 -9.43 15.16
N GLN A 8 10.34 -8.95 14.16
CA GLN A 8 10.61 -7.68 13.50
C GLN A 8 10.19 -6.54 14.44
N PRO A 9 10.90 -5.40 14.46
CA PRO A 9 10.55 -4.28 15.31
C PRO A 9 9.09 -3.86 15.08
N LEU A 10 8.40 -3.55 16.18
CA LEU A 10 7.10 -2.89 16.15
C LEU A 10 7.19 -1.62 15.29
N ASP A 11 6.17 -1.34 14.48
CA ASP A 11 6.00 -0.07 13.79
C ASP A 11 6.17 1.06 14.83
N PRO A 12 7.18 1.96 14.70
CA PRO A 12 7.43 2.98 15.70
C PRO A 12 6.17 3.86 15.82
N GLY A 13 5.41 3.62 16.88
CA GLY A 13 4.20 4.33 17.21
C GLY A 13 4.52 5.80 17.42
N GLY A 14 4.05 6.65 16.52
CA GLY A 14 3.96 8.09 16.69
C GLY A 14 5.17 8.90 16.25
N VAL A 15 5.11 9.43 15.02
CA VAL A 15 5.37 10.83 14.64
C VAL A 15 4.87 10.99 13.20
N ASN A 16 4.10 12.05 12.92
CA ASN A 16 3.55 12.47 11.61
C ASN A 16 3.47 11.38 10.53
N ARG A 17 2.40 10.58 10.57
CA ARG A 17 2.15 9.54 9.57
C ARG A 17 1.47 10.19 8.37
N HIS A 18 2.22 10.38 7.30
CA HIS A 18 1.65 10.82 6.02
C HIS A 18 0.72 9.72 5.51
N THR A 19 -0.49 10.08 5.10
CA THR A 19 -1.42 9.16 4.44
C THR A 19 -1.36 9.36 2.93
N ALA A 20 -1.56 8.28 2.18
CA ALA A 20 -1.89 8.41 0.77
C ALA A 20 -3.38 8.73 0.66
N ILE A 21 -3.73 9.81 -0.01
CA ILE A 21 -5.11 10.26 -0.20
C ILE A 21 -5.40 10.51 -1.68
N ALA A 22 -6.67 10.45 -2.07
CA ALA A 22 -7.12 10.99 -3.34
C ALA A 22 -7.26 12.52 -3.23
N TYR A 23 -6.83 13.24 -4.26
CA TYR A 23 -6.96 14.70 -4.34
C TYR A 23 -6.93 15.14 -5.81
N ASP A 24 -7.56 16.27 -6.12
CA ASP A 24 -7.60 16.81 -7.47
C ASP A 24 -6.20 16.98 -8.07
N CYS A 25 -6.05 16.59 -9.34
CA CYS A 25 -4.78 16.71 -10.03
C CYS A 25 -4.35 18.18 -10.13
N HIS A 26 -3.26 18.51 -9.45
CA HIS A 26 -2.61 19.82 -9.47
C HIS A 26 -1.15 19.74 -9.94
N GLY A 27 -0.67 18.53 -10.28
CA GLY A 27 0.66 18.29 -10.84
C GLY A 27 1.81 18.53 -9.86
N GLY A 28 1.55 18.49 -8.54
CA GLY A 28 2.62 18.53 -7.54
C GLY A 28 3.29 17.18 -7.35
N ASP A 29 4.56 17.17 -6.96
CA ASP A 29 5.36 15.94 -6.77
C ASP A 29 4.73 14.93 -5.81
N ASN A 30 3.90 15.39 -4.86
CA ASN A 30 3.13 14.55 -3.95
C ASN A 30 2.04 13.71 -4.64
N GLN A 31 1.74 13.95 -5.91
CA GLN A 31 0.80 13.15 -6.73
C GLN A 31 1.51 12.15 -7.66
N PHE A 32 2.84 12.18 -7.72
CA PHE A 32 3.63 11.28 -8.55
C PHE A 32 4.27 10.18 -7.69
N TRP A 33 4.22 8.95 -8.22
CA TRP A 33 4.72 7.77 -7.54
C TRP A 33 5.67 6.99 -8.45
N GLN A 34 6.82 6.62 -7.91
CA GLN A 34 7.82 5.81 -8.59
C GLN A 34 7.69 4.35 -8.16
N LEU A 35 7.65 3.45 -9.15
CA LEU A 35 7.76 2.01 -8.94
C LEU A 35 9.24 1.60 -8.96
N GLU A 36 9.86 1.51 -7.79
CA GLU A 36 11.23 1.02 -7.64
C GLU A 36 11.23 -0.51 -7.66
N SER A 37 11.77 -1.13 -8.72
CA SER A 37 11.84 -2.59 -8.80
C SER A 37 12.79 -3.18 -7.74
N LEU A 38 12.31 -4.21 -7.06
CA LEU A 38 13.06 -5.02 -6.09
C LEU A 38 13.24 -6.48 -6.58
N GLY A 39 12.89 -6.74 -7.84
CA GLY A 39 12.82 -8.07 -8.44
C GLY A 39 11.57 -8.25 -9.29
N THR A 40 11.33 -9.49 -9.75
CA THR A 40 10.21 -9.81 -10.65
C THR A 40 8.87 -9.43 -10.03
N ASN A 41 8.23 -8.42 -10.62
CA ASN A 41 6.93 -7.88 -10.24
C ASN A 41 6.81 -7.37 -8.79
N ILE A 42 7.91 -7.21 -8.05
CA ILE A 42 7.91 -6.68 -6.68
C ILE A 42 8.51 -5.29 -6.70
N TYR A 43 7.79 -4.34 -6.12
CA TYR A 43 8.16 -2.94 -6.12
C TYR A 43 8.07 -2.32 -4.72
N ARG A 44 8.90 -1.31 -4.48
CA ARG A 44 8.56 -0.22 -3.55
C ARG A 44 7.85 0.86 -4.34
N VAL A 45 6.82 1.45 -3.74
CA VAL A 45 6.04 2.55 -4.33
C VAL A 45 6.42 3.82 -3.59
N ARG A 46 7.30 4.64 -4.17
CA ARG A 46 7.85 5.85 -3.54
C ARG A 46 7.11 7.09 -4.01
N ASN A 47 6.68 7.95 -3.10
CA ASN A 47 6.16 9.27 -3.43
C ASN A 47 7.30 10.21 -3.84
N LEU A 48 7.15 10.93 -4.95
CA LEU A 48 8.21 11.82 -5.43
C LEU A 48 8.38 13.05 -4.52
N GLY A 49 7.29 13.60 -4.00
CA GLY A 49 7.30 14.81 -3.17
C GLY A 49 7.91 14.62 -1.79
N SER A 50 7.59 13.52 -1.09
CA SER A 50 8.16 13.23 0.23
C SER A 50 9.41 12.35 0.19
N GLY A 51 9.63 11.60 -0.90
CA GLY A 51 10.68 10.58 -0.98
C GLY A 51 10.40 9.34 -0.12
N GLU A 52 9.20 9.20 0.44
CA GLU A 52 8.79 8.11 1.32
C GLU A 52 7.99 7.02 0.58
N CYS A 53 7.81 5.86 1.22
CA CYS A 53 7.27 4.65 0.59
C CYS A 53 5.89 4.25 1.14
N LEU A 54 5.06 3.72 0.25
CA LEU A 54 3.78 3.12 0.59
C LEU A 54 3.96 1.89 1.50
N HIS A 55 3.27 1.89 2.63
CA HIS A 55 3.44 0.96 3.75
C HIS A 55 2.09 0.46 4.23
N GLN A 56 1.91 -0.86 4.34
CA GLN A 56 0.77 -1.41 5.08
C GLN A 56 1.12 -1.51 6.56
N LYS A 57 0.30 -0.88 7.41
CA LYS A 57 0.49 -0.90 8.86
C LYS A 57 0.18 -2.29 9.43
N TYR A 58 0.99 -2.69 10.40
CA TYR A 58 0.80 -3.88 11.22
C TYR A 58 0.69 -3.51 12.69
N ASP A 59 -0.16 -4.21 13.43
CA ASP A 59 -0.13 -4.23 14.90
C ASP A 59 0.54 -5.53 15.34
N GLY A 60 1.83 -5.45 15.65
CA GLY A 60 2.71 -6.61 15.82
C GLY A 60 2.80 -7.45 14.54
N SER A 61 2.22 -8.65 14.56
CA SER A 61 2.17 -9.57 13.42
C SER A 61 0.86 -9.52 12.64
N THR A 62 -0.13 -8.77 13.11
CA THR A 62 -1.47 -8.68 12.51
C THR A 62 -1.52 -7.56 11.48
N PRO A 63 -1.88 -7.85 10.20
CA PRO A 63 -2.08 -6.80 9.22
C PRO A 63 -3.31 -5.95 9.57
N THR A 64 -3.23 -4.65 9.30
CA THR A 64 -4.38 -3.74 9.36
C THR A 64 -4.79 -3.32 7.95
N THR A 65 -5.99 -2.74 7.82
CA THR A 65 -6.45 -2.13 6.56
C THR A 65 -5.81 -0.77 6.28
N THR A 66 -5.05 -0.21 7.24
CA THR A 66 -4.42 1.08 7.11
C THR A 66 -3.18 1.01 6.22
N VAL A 67 -3.21 1.78 5.14
CA VAL A 67 -2.05 2.03 4.27
C VAL A 67 -1.57 3.47 4.47
N GLN A 68 -0.28 3.64 4.68
CA GLN A 68 0.36 4.92 5.00
C GLN A 68 1.59 5.13 4.12
N VAL A 69 2.16 6.32 4.22
CA VAL A 69 3.43 6.70 3.61
C VAL A 69 4.41 6.91 4.75
N LEU A 70 5.52 6.18 4.72
CA LEU A 70 6.58 6.26 5.73
C LEU A 70 7.93 6.16 5.05
N ALA A 71 8.98 6.66 5.72
CA ALA A 71 10.36 6.46 5.32
C ALA A 71 10.59 5.05 4.74
N CYS A 72 11.19 5.01 3.56
CA CYS A 72 11.50 3.76 2.89
C CYS A 72 12.49 2.95 3.74
N THR A 73 12.14 1.71 4.04
CA THR A 73 12.97 0.82 4.85
C THR A 73 13.66 -0.26 4.00
N ASP A 74 14.62 -0.92 4.64
CA ASP A 74 15.51 -1.91 4.03
C ASP A 74 14.81 -3.26 3.80
N ALA A 75 15.54 -4.22 3.22
CA ALA A 75 15.00 -5.47 2.72
C ALA A 75 14.21 -6.34 3.72
N ASN A 76 14.37 -6.13 5.03
CA ASN A 76 13.69 -6.89 6.06
C ASN A 76 12.21 -6.49 6.24
N TRP A 77 11.81 -5.30 5.78
CA TRP A 77 10.47 -4.75 5.97
C TRP A 77 9.56 -5.05 4.78
N ILE A 78 9.15 -6.30 4.69
CA ILE A 78 8.36 -6.81 3.55
C ILE A 78 6.95 -6.21 3.43
N ASN A 79 6.44 -5.47 4.43
CA ASN A 79 5.16 -4.75 4.36
C ASN A 79 5.21 -3.40 3.61
N GLN A 80 6.38 -2.98 3.10
CA GLN A 80 6.51 -1.90 2.11
C GLN A 80 6.74 -2.43 0.68
N ARG A 81 6.58 -3.75 0.48
CA ARG A 81 6.75 -4.38 -0.83
C ARG A 81 5.40 -4.73 -1.41
N TRP A 82 5.20 -4.31 -2.65
CA TRP A 82 3.95 -4.50 -3.38
C TRP A 82 4.25 -5.30 -4.62
N ARG A 83 3.59 -6.46 -4.75
CA ARG A 83 3.54 -7.19 -6.00
C ARG A 83 2.57 -6.46 -6.92
N VAL A 84 3.09 -5.96 -8.04
CA VAL A 84 2.30 -5.27 -9.05
C VAL A 84 2.12 -6.21 -10.23
N THR A 85 0.88 -6.60 -10.50
CA THR A 85 0.54 -7.57 -11.56
C THR A 85 -0.43 -6.91 -12.53
N GLU A 86 -0.09 -6.92 -13.81
CA GLU A 86 -0.96 -6.50 -14.90
C GLU A 86 -1.99 -7.59 -15.22
N TRP A 87 -3.22 -7.18 -15.54
CA TRP A 87 -4.31 -8.03 -15.97
C TRP A 87 -4.59 -7.88 -17.47
N ASN A 88 -5.37 -8.81 -18.02
CA ASN A 88 -5.68 -8.86 -19.46
C ASN A 88 -6.39 -7.60 -19.99
N ASP A 89 -7.01 -6.80 -19.13
CA ASP A 89 -7.68 -5.54 -19.48
C ASP A 89 -6.78 -4.31 -19.30
N GLY A 90 -5.50 -4.49 -18.97
CA GLY A 90 -4.52 -3.43 -18.74
C GLY A 90 -4.61 -2.79 -17.35
N SER A 91 -5.50 -3.30 -16.46
CA SER A 91 -5.51 -2.89 -15.05
C SER A 91 -4.38 -3.55 -14.26
N TYR A 92 -4.07 -3.00 -13.08
CA TYR A 92 -3.02 -3.51 -12.21
C TYR A 92 -3.57 -3.80 -10.81
N THR A 93 -3.18 -4.93 -10.23
CA THR A 93 -3.34 -5.16 -8.79
C THR A 93 -2.05 -4.81 -8.04
N PHE A 94 -2.21 -4.32 -6.81
CA PHE A 94 -1.13 -4.06 -5.88
C PHE A 94 -1.35 -4.94 -4.65
N LYS A 95 -0.62 -6.06 -4.56
CA LYS A 95 -0.73 -7.01 -3.45
C LYS A 95 0.44 -6.82 -2.49
N ASN A 96 0.17 -6.54 -1.22
CA ASN A 96 1.23 -6.44 -0.23
C ASN A 96 1.88 -7.82 -0.02
N VAL A 97 3.21 -7.89 -0.11
CA VAL A 97 3.96 -9.16 -0.06
C VAL A 97 3.94 -9.80 1.34
N ARG A 98 3.62 -9.05 2.40
CA ARG A 98 3.57 -9.60 3.77
C ARG A 98 2.18 -10.11 4.13
N SER A 99 1.13 -9.37 3.82
CA SER A 99 -0.24 -9.72 4.20
C SER A 99 -0.94 -10.56 3.14
N GLU A 100 -0.45 -10.50 1.90
CA GLU A 100 -1.15 -10.98 0.72
C GLU A 100 -2.49 -10.26 0.46
N TRP A 101 -2.74 -9.12 1.12
CA TRP A 101 -3.92 -8.27 0.89
C TRP A 101 -3.68 -7.29 -0.24
N PHE A 102 -4.75 -6.88 -0.91
CA PHE A 102 -4.71 -5.96 -2.05
C PHE A 102 -4.94 -4.51 -1.58
N LEU A 103 -4.31 -3.56 -2.28
CA LEU A 103 -4.66 -2.15 -2.16
C LEU A 103 -6.10 -1.98 -2.68
N ASP A 104 -6.96 -1.48 -1.81
CA ASP A 104 -8.39 -1.37 -2.06
C ASP A 104 -8.82 0.09 -1.90
N GLN A 105 -9.61 0.57 -2.86
CA GLN A 105 -10.36 1.80 -2.69
C GLN A 105 -11.74 1.42 -2.13
N SER A 106 -12.10 1.97 -0.98
CA SER A 106 -13.42 1.72 -0.41
C SER A 106 -14.52 2.27 -1.32
N LEU A 107 -15.39 1.38 -1.80
CA LEU A 107 -16.54 1.72 -2.67
C LEU A 107 -17.76 2.21 -1.89
N ILE A 108 -17.71 2.11 -0.56
CA ILE A 108 -18.69 2.72 0.33
C ILE A 108 -18.07 4.00 0.91
N PRO A 109 -18.70 5.17 0.76
CA PRO A 109 -18.25 6.38 1.45
C PRO A 109 -18.22 6.14 2.96
N GLN A 110 -17.04 5.97 3.53
CA GLN A 110 -16.86 5.85 4.98
C GLN A 110 -17.01 7.26 5.56
N VAL A 111 -18.21 7.62 6.04
CA VAL A 111 -18.40 8.87 6.79
C VAL A 111 -17.53 8.82 8.05
N GLY A 112 -16.47 9.64 8.07
CA GLY A 112 -15.58 9.79 9.22
C GLY A 112 -14.29 8.95 9.20
N ALA A 113 -13.97 8.28 8.11
CA ALA A 113 -12.56 7.95 7.83
C ALA A 113 -11.88 9.20 7.22
N ASP A 114 -10.57 9.32 7.32
CA ASP A 114 -9.73 10.30 6.58
C ASP A 114 -9.75 9.95 5.06
N VAL A 115 -10.95 9.86 4.50
CA VAL A 115 -11.28 9.46 3.14
C VAL A 115 -12.13 10.60 2.59
N ILE A 116 -11.50 11.44 1.76
CA ILE A 116 -12.22 12.50 1.03
C ILE A 116 -12.75 11.91 -0.27
N ASP A 117 -14.07 12.08 -0.37
CA ASP A 117 -15.04 11.85 -1.42
C ASP A 117 -14.57 12.08 -2.87
N ALA A 118 -14.85 11.08 -3.72
CA ALA A 118 -15.32 11.30 -5.09
C ALA A 118 -16.20 10.08 -5.47
N VAL A 119 -17.51 10.31 -5.53
CA VAL A 119 -18.54 9.30 -5.83
C VAL A 119 -18.43 8.79 -7.28
N ASP A 120 -18.23 7.48 -7.47
CA ASP A 120 -18.71 6.72 -8.64
C ASP A 120 -19.27 5.36 -8.16
N PRO A 121 -20.58 5.10 -8.30
CA PRO A 121 -21.24 3.92 -7.75
C PRO A 121 -21.15 2.64 -8.62
N THR A 122 -20.26 2.55 -9.62
CA THR A 122 -20.43 1.53 -10.69
C THR A 122 -19.39 0.40 -10.77
N ILE A 123 -18.44 0.23 -9.84
CA ILE A 123 -17.34 -0.76 -10.04
C ILE A 123 -17.21 -1.72 -8.85
N LEU A 124 -18.14 -2.68 -8.76
CA LEU A 124 -17.89 -3.96 -8.09
C LEU A 124 -17.65 -5.00 -9.19
N ARG A 125 -16.38 -5.33 -9.47
CA ARG A 125 -16.03 -6.53 -10.25
C ARG A 125 -15.63 -7.63 -9.29
N VAL A 126 -16.25 -8.81 -9.44
CA VAL A 126 -15.84 -10.03 -8.75
C VAL A 126 -14.50 -10.45 -9.33
N PHE A 127 -13.48 -10.54 -8.48
CA PHE A 127 -12.14 -10.97 -8.86
C PHE A 127 -12.14 -12.50 -8.99
N ASP A 128 -12.04 -13.03 -10.20
CA ASP A 128 -11.59 -14.41 -10.41
C ASP A 128 -10.06 -14.42 -10.35
N ASP A 129 -9.50 -15.22 -9.44
CA ASP A 129 -8.05 -15.42 -9.24
C ASP A 129 -7.39 -15.92 -10.54
N PRO A 130 -6.37 -15.26 -11.10
CA PRO A 130 -5.70 -15.76 -12.27
C PRO A 130 -4.71 -16.84 -11.82
N SER A 131 -5.00 -18.08 -12.22
CA SER A 131 -4.15 -19.27 -12.03
C SER A 131 -2.72 -19.08 -12.51
#